data_AF-A0A9N9F7G8-F1
#
_entry.id   AF-A0A9N9F7G8-F1
#
_cell.length_a   1.000
_cell.length_b   1.000
_cell.length_c   1.000
_cell.angle_alpha   90.00
_cell.angle_beta   90.00
_cell.angle_gamma   90.00
#
_symmetry.space_group_name_H-M   'P 1'
#
loop_
_entity.id
_entity.type
_entity.pdbx_description
1 polymer ?
#
loop_
_entity_poly.entity_id
_entity_poly.type
_entity_poly.pdbx_seq_one_letter_code
_entity_poly.pdbx_strand_id
1 'polypeptide(L)'
;MDDYRRYRNVKDNSATREDLFSGATNQYGGGYGQQGGYQYPPPGGQYPPPGGYGYGGYNDPYGRQQQETEEDVEEIKSQIRATKIDSLASTQRSLQMINDAEESAQNTLNKLGEQKRINYTERQMDLAGAHAERAAEQAAKLKKVRNPFTKKKREAAELARVQAMQEQQRASREHMRTGNYESQKRINEAIKQSDKASSRGKTPSSNRSRFQFEADEEDENIENQLDNNLDMLSHGLTRLNHMAKAAGDEVRKQNEVLDRISDKTVGLDNRITGTTHTLKKI
;
A
#
# COMPACT_ATOMS: atom_id res chain seq x y z
N MET A 1 20.91 -22.76 43.09
CA MET A 1 22.12 -23.22 42.39
C MET A 1 21.80 -24.65 42.04
N ASP A 2 21.26 -25.03 40.89
CA ASP A 2 21.49 -24.60 39.51
C ASP A 2 20.35 -25.16 38.66
N ASP A 3 19.72 -24.38 37.77
CA ASP A 3 18.82 -24.91 36.72
C ASP A 3 18.49 -23.88 35.62
N TYR A 4 19.50 -23.14 35.14
CA TYR A 4 19.35 -22.16 34.04
C TYR A 4 20.36 -22.37 32.90
N ARG A 5 20.52 -23.61 32.42
CA ARG A 5 21.39 -23.93 31.27
C ARG A 5 20.79 -24.89 30.26
N ARG A 6 19.60 -24.58 29.74
CA ARG A 6 19.19 -25.03 28.39
C ARG A 6 18.54 -23.85 27.68
N TYR A 7 18.76 -23.74 26.37
CA TYR A 7 18.48 -22.59 25.49
C TYR A 7 19.59 -21.54 25.38
N ARG A 8 20.79 -22.00 24.98
CA ARG A 8 21.68 -21.19 24.15
C ARG A 8 22.33 -22.07 23.08
N ASN A 9 21.57 -22.34 22.03
CA ASN A 9 22.11 -22.75 20.73
C ASN A 9 21.48 -21.83 19.68
N VAL A 10 22.03 -20.63 19.58
CA VAL A 10 21.90 -19.77 18.40
C VAL A 10 23.24 -19.91 17.69
N LYS A 11 23.35 -20.93 16.83
CA LYS A 11 24.41 -21.04 15.85
C LYS A 11 23.79 -20.86 14.47
N ASP A 12 24.29 -19.82 13.80
CA ASP A 12 24.47 -19.72 12.36
C ASP A 12 23.21 -19.63 11.46
N ASN A 13 22.62 -18.43 11.44
CA ASN A 13 21.69 -17.95 10.40
C ASN A 13 22.41 -17.13 9.29
N SER A 14 23.74 -17.14 9.24
CA SER A 14 24.51 -16.47 8.18
C SER A 14 24.47 -17.29 6.88
N ALA A 15 24.61 -18.62 6.97
CA ALA A 15 24.60 -19.51 5.82
C ALA A 15 23.26 -19.52 5.07
N THR A 16 22.14 -19.49 5.79
CA THR A 16 20.79 -19.44 5.20
C THR A 16 20.44 -18.11 4.55
N ARG A 17 21.17 -17.04 4.89
CA ARG A 17 21.01 -15.72 4.26
C ARG A 17 21.82 -15.61 2.98
N GLU A 18 23.04 -16.17 2.96
CA GLU A 18 23.88 -16.22 1.75
C GLU A 18 23.24 -17.08 0.63
N ASP A 19 22.60 -18.20 0.97
CA ASP A 19 21.90 -19.05 -0.01
C ASP A 19 20.65 -18.39 -0.61
N LEU A 20 20.05 -17.40 0.08
CA LEU A 20 18.86 -16.69 -0.40
C LEU A 20 19.19 -15.53 -1.36
N PHE A 21 20.44 -15.05 -1.37
CA PHE A 21 20.90 -13.93 -2.19
C PHE A 21 21.90 -14.31 -3.30
N SER A 22 22.35 -15.57 -3.36
CA SER A 22 23.30 -16.04 -4.37
C SER A 22 22.72 -16.14 -5.79
N GLY A 23 21.38 -16.13 -5.94
CA GLY A 23 20.71 -16.24 -7.23
C GLY A 23 20.41 -14.91 -7.95
N ALA A 24 20.72 -13.75 -7.37
CA ALA A 24 20.21 -12.45 -7.86
C ALA A 24 21.28 -11.48 -8.39
N THR A 25 22.50 -11.92 -8.65
CA THR A 25 23.55 -11.04 -9.22
C THR A 25 24.35 -11.76 -10.30
N ASN A 26 23.92 -11.66 -11.56
CA ASN A 26 24.76 -11.49 -12.75
C ASN A 26 23.98 -11.82 -14.02
N GLN A 27 23.23 -10.85 -14.51
CA GLN A 27 22.96 -10.73 -15.93
C GLN A 27 22.73 -9.26 -16.21
N TYR A 28 23.61 -8.67 -17.02
CA TYR A 28 23.56 -7.37 -17.73
C TYR A 28 24.93 -6.68 -17.66
N GLY A 29 25.85 -7.24 -18.44
CA GLY A 29 26.99 -6.52 -18.99
C GLY A 29 26.91 -6.59 -20.51
N GLY A 30 26.73 -5.46 -21.19
CA GLY A 30 26.81 -5.37 -22.65
C GLY A 30 26.03 -4.22 -23.29
N GLY A 31 26.71 -3.08 -23.48
CA GLY A 31 26.84 -2.44 -24.80
C GLY A 31 25.73 -1.53 -25.38
N TYR A 32 26.20 -0.34 -25.79
CA TYR A 32 25.80 0.52 -26.93
C TYR A 32 24.59 1.46 -26.82
N GLY A 33 24.83 2.74 -27.15
CA GLY A 33 23.92 3.51 -28.03
C GLY A 33 23.35 4.84 -27.52
N GLN A 34 23.99 5.94 -27.94
CA GLN A 34 23.44 7.26 -28.32
C GLN A 34 22.38 7.98 -27.47
N GLN A 35 22.79 9.16 -26.98
CA GLN A 35 21.94 10.19 -26.40
C GLN A 35 21.18 10.96 -27.50
N GLY A 36 19.85 10.83 -27.53
CA GLY A 36 18.93 11.70 -28.27
C GLY A 36 18.11 12.52 -27.28
N GLY A 37 18.26 13.84 -27.33
CA GLY A 37 17.59 14.78 -26.44
C GLY A 37 16.11 14.97 -26.77
N TYR A 38 15.26 14.89 -25.76
CA TYR A 38 13.84 15.27 -25.84
C TYR A 38 13.68 16.73 -25.40
N GLN A 39 13.48 17.61 -26.38
CA GLN A 39 13.17 19.02 -26.17
C GLN A 39 11.64 19.19 -26.06
N TYR A 40 11.17 19.68 -24.92
CA TYR A 40 9.80 20.17 -24.71
C TYR A 40 9.55 21.43 -25.56
N PRO A 41 8.40 21.59 -26.26
CA PRO A 41 8.01 22.89 -26.81
C PRO A 41 7.29 23.76 -25.74
N PRO A 42 7.54 25.08 -25.67
CA PRO A 42 6.82 25.98 -24.79
C PRO A 42 5.49 26.45 -25.39
N PRO A 43 4.48 26.79 -24.57
CA PRO A 43 3.20 27.33 -25.03
C PRO A 43 3.25 28.86 -25.16
N GLY A 44 2.78 29.41 -26.27
CA GLY A 44 2.66 30.86 -26.42
C GLY A 44 2.13 31.27 -27.79
N GLY A 45 0.82 31.55 -27.86
CA GLY A 45 0.16 32.05 -29.07
C GLY A 45 0.48 33.51 -29.38
N GLN A 46 0.49 33.84 -30.67
CA GLN A 46 0.49 35.21 -31.18
C GLN A 46 -0.54 35.33 -32.31
N TYR A 47 -1.37 36.37 -32.22
CA TYR A 47 -2.41 36.77 -33.18
C TYR A 47 -1.82 37.17 -34.55
N PRO A 48 -2.52 36.93 -35.68
CA PRO A 48 -2.11 37.41 -37.00
C PRO A 48 -2.61 38.87 -37.26
N PRO A 49 -1.89 39.69 -38.05
CA PRO A 49 -2.41 40.95 -38.55
C PRO A 49 -3.21 40.76 -39.86
N PRO A 50 -4.17 41.65 -40.17
CA PRO A 50 -5.07 41.48 -41.31
C PRO A 50 -4.58 42.21 -42.58
N GLY A 51 -4.83 41.59 -43.73
CA GLY A 51 -5.21 42.28 -44.96
C GLY A 51 -4.12 42.52 -46.01
N GLY A 52 -4.24 41.84 -47.15
CA GLY A 52 -3.55 42.16 -48.40
C GLY A 52 -4.15 41.40 -49.57
N TYR A 53 -5.01 42.06 -50.35
CA TYR A 53 -5.70 41.52 -51.53
C TYR A 53 -4.72 41.29 -52.68
N GLY A 54 -4.72 40.08 -53.24
CA GLY A 54 -4.05 39.72 -54.50
C GLY A 54 -4.94 38.82 -55.33
N TYR A 55 -5.29 39.30 -56.51
CA TYR A 55 -6.27 38.75 -57.46
C TYR A 55 -5.64 37.66 -58.34
N GLY A 56 -6.32 36.52 -58.51
CA GLY A 56 -6.26 35.71 -59.74
C GLY A 56 -5.25 34.57 -59.80
N GLY A 57 -5.75 33.34 -59.70
CA GLY A 57 -5.03 32.13 -60.08
C GLY A 57 -5.76 30.89 -59.63
N TYR A 58 -6.62 30.35 -60.51
CA TYR A 58 -7.20 29.02 -60.38
C TYR A 58 -6.11 27.98 -60.09
N ASN A 59 -6.04 27.52 -58.85
CA ASN A 59 -5.46 26.22 -58.52
C ASN A 59 -6.17 25.74 -57.27
N ASP A 60 -7.24 24.99 -57.52
CA ASP A 60 -7.87 24.10 -56.56
C ASP A 60 -6.79 23.09 -56.09
N PRO A 61 -6.31 23.14 -54.82
CA PRO A 61 -5.38 22.16 -54.30
C PRO A 61 -6.09 20.90 -53.78
N TYR A 62 -7.44 20.84 -53.83
CA TYR A 62 -8.22 19.71 -53.31
C TYR A 62 -8.47 18.62 -54.36
N GLY A 63 -7.89 18.75 -55.56
CA GLY A 63 -7.94 17.74 -56.62
C GLY A 63 -6.90 16.61 -56.51
N ARG A 64 -6.03 16.58 -55.50
CA ARG A 64 -5.20 15.41 -55.19
C ARG A 64 -5.98 14.47 -54.26
N GLN A 65 -6.99 13.80 -54.82
CA GLN A 65 -7.18 12.40 -54.46
C GLN A 65 -5.87 11.71 -54.83
N GLN A 66 -4.94 11.64 -53.87
CA GLN A 66 -3.94 10.59 -53.91
C GLN A 66 -4.78 9.33 -53.95
N GLN A 67 -4.84 8.68 -55.11
CA GLN A 67 -5.20 7.28 -55.15
C GLN A 67 -4.15 6.62 -54.27
N GLU A 68 -4.49 6.40 -52.99
CA GLU A 68 -3.77 5.42 -52.19
C GLU A 68 -3.74 4.19 -53.09
N THR A 69 -2.53 3.79 -53.48
CA THR A 69 -2.39 2.64 -54.34
C THR A 69 -2.90 1.43 -53.58
N GLU A 70 -3.39 0.40 -54.27
CA GLU A 70 -3.84 -0.83 -53.58
C GLU A 70 -2.73 -1.41 -52.70
N GLU A 71 -1.46 -1.17 -53.05
CA GLU A 71 -0.26 -1.50 -52.27
C GLU A 71 -0.18 -0.71 -50.95
N ASP A 72 -0.44 0.60 -50.95
CA ASP A 72 -0.47 1.42 -49.71
C ASP A 72 -1.58 0.94 -48.75
N VAL A 73 -2.74 0.56 -49.30
CA VAL A 73 -3.87 0.06 -48.50
C VAL A 73 -3.55 -1.31 -47.90
N GLU A 74 -2.84 -2.19 -48.62
CA GLU A 74 -2.37 -3.48 -48.10
C GLU A 74 -1.30 -3.32 -47.01
N GLU A 75 -0.37 -2.36 -47.16
CA GLU A 75 0.62 -2.05 -46.14
C GLU A 75 -0.03 -1.56 -44.84
N ILE A 76 -0.98 -0.61 -44.95
CA ILE A 76 -1.73 -0.09 -43.81
C ILE A 76 -2.51 -1.21 -43.10
N LYS A 77 -3.18 -2.10 -43.84
CA LYS A 77 -3.89 -3.25 -43.26
C LYS A 77 -2.96 -4.19 -42.50
N SER A 78 -1.80 -4.51 -43.08
CA SER A 78 -0.77 -5.32 -42.42
C SER A 78 -0.29 -4.66 -41.11
N GLN A 79 -0.05 -3.35 -41.13
CA GLN A 79 0.34 -2.59 -39.95
C GLN A 79 -0.75 -2.59 -38.87
N ILE A 80 -2.02 -2.42 -39.26
CA ILE A 80 -3.17 -2.49 -38.35
C ILE A 80 -3.22 -3.87 -37.69
N ARG A 81 -3.14 -4.96 -38.48
CA ARG A 81 -3.17 -6.33 -37.96
C ARG A 81 -2.01 -6.60 -37.00
N ALA A 82 -0.80 -6.19 -37.34
CA ALA A 82 0.37 -6.28 -36.46
C ALA A 82 0.13 -5.55 -35.13
N THR A 83 -0.39 -4.32 -35.19
CA THR A 83 -0.69 -3.50 -34.01
C THR A 83 -1.76 -4.16 -33.12
N LYS A 84 -2.78 -4.79 -33.72
CA LYS A 84 -3.82 -5.53 -32.97
C LYS A 84 -3.25 -6.74 -32.25
N ILE A 85 -2.42 -7.54 -32.92
CA ILE A 85 -1.76 -8.70 -32.31
C ILE A 85 -0.85 -8.25 -31.15
N ASP A 86 -0.09 -7.18 -31.34
CA ASP A 86 0.75 -6.61 -30.28
C ASP A 86 -0.08 -6.11 -29.09
N SER A 87 -1.22 -5.47 -29.36
CA SER A 87 -2.15 -4.99 -28.35
C SER A 87 -2.80 -6.16 -27.58
N LEU A 88 -3.17 -7.24 -28.27
CA LEU A 88 -3.68 -8.45 -27.64
C LEU A 88 -2.64 -9.05 -26.69
N ALA A 89 -1.39 -9.23 -27.14
CA ALA A 89 -0.32 -9.73 -26.30
C ALA A 89 -0.03 -8.81 -25.11
N SER A 90 -0.13 -7.49 -25.30
CA SER A 90 0.04 -6.50 -24.24
C SER A 90 -1.08 -6.57 -23.18
N THR A 91 -2.33 -6.71 -23.60
CA THR A 91 -3.46 -6.86 -22.67
C THR A 91 -3.40 -8.17 -21.89
N GLN A 92 -2.97 -9.27 -22.51
CA GLN A 92 -2.74 -10.54 -21.82
C GLN A 92 -1.66 -10.44 -20.74
N ARG A 93 -0.50 -9.84 -21.06
CA ARG A 93 0.56 -9.59 -20.07
C ARG A 93 0.05 -8.70 -18.94
N SER A 94 -0.72 -7.67 -19.28
CA SER A 94 -1.30 -6.75 -18.28
C SER A 94 -2.28 -7.48 -17.35
N LEU A 95 -3.09 -8.41 -17.86
CA LEU A 95 -4.01 -9.20 -17.04
C LEU A 95 -3.25 -10.09 -16.06
N GLN A 96 -2.16 -10.73 -16.52
CA GLN A 96 -1.28 -11.50 -15.64
C GLN A 96 -0.70 -10.61 -14.53
N MET A 97 -0.14 -9.45 -14.89
CA MET A 97 0.40 -8.51 -13.90
C MET A 97 -0.64 -8.04 -12.88
N ILE A 98 -1.88 -7.79 -13.32
CA ILE A 98 -2.97 -7.44 -12.41
C ILE A 98 -3.27 -8.58 -11.46
N ASN A 99 -3.38 -9.82 -11.93
CA ASN A 99 -3.65 -10.98 -11.08
C ASN A 99 -2.54 -11.18 -10.03
N ASP A 100 -1.27 -11.09 -10.44
CA ASP A 100 -0.11 -11.19 -9.55
C ASP A 100 -0.15 -10.06 -8.49
N ALA A 101 -0.51 -8.85 -8.91
CA ALA A 101 -0.62 -7.70 -8.02
C ALA A 101 -1.84 -7.81 -7.08
N GLU A 102 -2.96 -8.39 -7.52
CA GLU A 102 -4.12 -8.68 -6.68
C GLU A 102 -3.77 -9.72 -5.61
N GLU A 103 -3.07 -10.80 -5.97
CA GLU A 103 -2.60 -11.81 -5.00
C GLU A 103 -1.66 -11.17 -3.96
N SER A 104 -0.69 -10.38 -4.41
CA SER A 104 0.23 -9.66 -3.53
C SER A 104 -0.50 -8.66 -2.62
N ALA A 105 -1.49 -7.94 -3.15
CA ALA A 105 -2.31 -6.99 -2.38
C ALA A 105 -3.18 -7.70 -1.33
N GLN A 106 -3.83 -8.81 -1.69
CA GLN A 106 -4.60 -9.63 -0.76
C GLN A 106 -3.70 -10.17 0.37
N ASN A 107 -2.54 -10.71 0.02
CA ASN A 107 -1.55 -11.17 0.99
C ASN A 107 -1.10 -10.04 1.93
N THR A 108 -0.94 -8.83 1.40
CA THR A 108 -0.58 -7.64 2.19
C THR A 108 -1.72 -7.25 3.14
N LEU A 109 -2.96 -7.18 2.66
CA LEU A 109 -4.14 -6.88 3.48
C LEU A 109 -4.37 -7.92 4.58
N ASN A 110 -4.19 -9.21 4.26
CA ASN A 110 -4.27 -10.29 5.23
C ASN A 110 -3.19 -10.14 6.30
N LYS A 111 -1.93 -9.87 5.90
CA LYS A 111 -0.83 -9.61 6.84
C LYS A 111 -1.11 -8.39 7.73
N LEU A 112 -1.63 -7.31 7.18
CA LEU A 112 -2.01 -6.11 7.94
C LEU A 112 -3.15 -6.40 8.93
N GLY A 113 -4.17 -7.17 8.52
CA GLY A 113 -5.26 -7.59 9.39
C GLY A 113 -4.83 -8.60 10.46
N GLU A 114 -3.86 -9.47 10.16
CA GLU A 114 -3.26 -10.42 11.09
C GLU A 114 -2.27 -9.77 12.06
N GLN A 115 -1.83 -8.54 11.80
CA GLN A 115 -0.83 -7.82 12.59
C GLN A 115 -1.34 -7.34 13.97
N LYS A 116 -1.99 -8.25 14.71
CA LYS A 116 -2.28 -8.18 16.15
C LYS A 116 -1.03 -8.01 17.02
N ARG A 117 0.17 -8.17 16.45
CA ARG A 117 1.44 -7.98 17.17
C ARG A 117 1.57 -6.56 17.72
N ILE A 118 1.15 -5.54 16.98
CA ILE A 118 1.19 -4.15 17.45
C ILE A 118 0.28 -3.97 18.67
N ASN A 119 -0.94 -4.52 18.60
CA ASN A 119 -1.88 -4.47 19.71
C ASN A 119 -1.41 -5.26 20.94
N TYR A 120 -0.75 -6.38 20.71
CA TYR A 120 -0.11 -7.15 21.77
C TYR A 120 1.04 -6.36 22.41
N THR A 121 1.89 -5.71 21.61
CA THR A 121 2.98 -4.88 22.13
C THR A 121 2.45 -3.70 22.93
N GLU A 122 1.39 -3.02 22.49
CA GLU A 122 0.77 -1.94 23.26
C GLU A 122 0.25 -2.43 24.61
N ARG A 123 -0.40 -3.61 24.66
CA ARG A 123 -0.83 -4.23 25.92
C ARG A 123 0.35 -4.56 26.83
N GLN A 124 1.45 -5.08 26.27
CA GLN A 124 2.66 -5.37 27.06
C GLN A 124 3.30 -4.08 27.60
N MET A 125 3.29 -3.00 26.82
CA MET A 125 3.77 -1.69 27.28
C MET A 125 2.88 -1.12 28.40
N ASP A 126 1.56 -1.26 28.31
CA ASP A 126 0.64 -0.86 29.39
C ASP A 126 0.92 -1.65 30.68
N LEU A 127 1.13 -2.96 30.56
CA LEU A 127 1.48 -3.83 31.68
C LEU A 127 2.83 -3.45 32.28
N ALA A 128 3.84 -3.22 31.45
CA ALA A 128 5.16 -2.79 31.90
C ALA A 128 5.10 -1.42 32.58
N GLY A 129 4.31 -0.48 32.05
CA GLY A 129 4.01 0.81 32.66
C GLY A 129 3.42 0.66 34.06
N ALA A 130 2.43 -0.21 34.21
CA ALA A 130 1.82 -0.54 35.50
C ALA A 130 2.82 -1.11 36.52
N HIS A 131 3.73 -2.00 36.07
CA HIS A 131 4.77 -2.55 36.94
C HIS A 131 5.82 -1.50 37.32
N ALA A 132 6.26 -0.67 36.38
CA ALA A 132 7.21 0.40 36.63
C ALA A 132 6.65 1.42 37.62
N GLU A 133 5.37 1.78 37.49
CA GLU A 133 4.67 2.65 38.43
C GLU A 133 4.63 2.06 39.85
N ARG A 134 4.25 0.79 39.98
CA ARG A 134 4.26 0.07 41.27
C ARG A 134 5.67 -0.01 41.87
N ALA A 135 6.69 -0.26 41.05
CA ALA A 135 8.07 -0.31 41.51
C ALA A 135 8.56 1.07 42.03
N ALA A 136 8.23 2.14 41.31
CA ALA A 136 8.53 3.52 41.73
C ALA A 136 7.90 3.85 43.09
N GLU A 137 6.66 3.43 43.33
CA GLU A 137 5.99 3.60 44.61
C GLU A 137 6.68 2.83 45.74
N GLN A 138 7.02 1.56 45.50
CA GLN A 138 7.71 0.74 46.51
C GLN A 138 9.07 1.36 46.86
N ALA A 139 9.83 1.82 45.87
CA ALA A 139 11.07 2.56 46.09
C ALA A 139 10.84 3.84 46.91
N ALA A 140 9.78 4.60 46.61
CA ALA A 140 9.43 5.80 47.39
C ALA A 140 8.98 5.48 48.82
N LYS A 141 8.29 4.35 49.03
CA LYS A 141 7.90 3.84 50.35
C LYS A 141 9.15 3.40 51.15
N LEU A 142 10.15 2.79 50.51
CA LEU A 142 11.44 2.44 51.15
C LEU A 142 12.24 3.69 51.54
N LYS A 143 12.25 4.72 50.70
CA LYS A 143 12.98 5.98 50.96
C LYS A 143 12.44 6.78 52.15
N LYS A 144 11.14 6.72 52.46
CA LYS A 144 10.51 7.50 53.53
C LYS A 144 10.19 6.62 54.74
N VAL A 145 10.72 6.98 55.92
CA VAL A 145 10.34 6.35 57.20
C VAL A 145 8.83 6.52 57.45
N ARG A 146 8.16 5.43 57.84
CA ARG A 146 6.69 5.33 57.90
C ARG A 146 6.10 6.22 59.00
N ASN A 147 5.67 7.44 58.66
CA ASN A 147 4.90 8.30 59.58
C ASN A 147 3.50 7.69 59.88
N PRO A 148 3.15 7.40 61.15
CA PRO A 148 1.89 6.75 61.53
C PRO A 148 0.64 7.64 61.42
N PHE A 149 0.78 8.97 61.42
CA PHE A 149 -0.36 9.91 61.44
C PHE A 149 -1.02 10.16 60.08
N THR A 150 -0.41 9.68 58.98
CA THR A 150 -0.94 9.88 57.61
C THR A 150 -1.52 8.63 56.98
N LYS A 151 -1.70 7.54 57.76
CA LYS A 151 -2.14 6.22 57.26
C LYS A 151 -3.45 6.29 56.48
N LYS A 152 -4.52 6.85 57.08
CA LYS A 152 -5.85 6.94 56.44
C LYS A 152 -5.83 7.75 55.14
N LYS A 153 -5.11 8.89 55.12
CA LYS A 153 -4.96 9.72 53.92
C LYS A 153 -4.22 8.97 52.80
N ARG A 154 -3.20 8.17 53.17
CA ARG A 154 -2.43 7.36 52.22
C ARG A 154 -3.25 6.20 51.65
N GLU A 155 -4.03 5.52 52.48
CA GLU A 155 -4.94 4.45 52.04
C GLU A 155 -6.01 4.97 51.08
N ALA A 156 -6.63 6.12 51.39
CA ALA A 156 -7.59 6.76 50.50
C ALA A 156 -6.97 7.16 49.15
N ALA A 157 -5.75 7.72 49.17
CA ALA A 157 -5.02 8.08 47.95
C ALA A 157 -4.59 6.85 47.13
N GLU A 158 -4.19 5.77 47.78
CA GLU A 158 -3.85 4.50 47.11
C GLU A 158 -5.09 3.86 46.48
N LEU A 159 -6.23 3.85 47.18
CA LEU A 159 -7.50 3.35 46.64
C LEU A 159 -7.94 4.16 45.41
N ALA A 160 -7.90 5.49 45.49
CA ALA A 160 -8.24 6.37 44.37
C ALA A 160 -7.31 6.15 43.16
N ARG A 161 -6.01 5.95 43.39
CA ARG A 161 -5.04 5.67 42.32
C ARG A 161 -5.28 4.31 41.68
N VAL A 162 -5.53 3.26 42.48
CA VAL A 162 -5.85 1.92 41.96
C VAL A 162 -7.11 1.95 41.12
N GLN A 163 -8.13 2.70 41.54
CA GLN A 163 -9.35 2.90 40.75
C GLN A 163 -9.04 3.60 39.42
N ALA A 164 -8.30 4.72 39.44
CA ALA A 164 -7.91 5.45 38.23
C ALA A 164 -7.08 4.60 37.26
N MET A 165 -6.14 3.81 37.79
CA MET A 165 -5.32 2.88 37.01
C MET A 165 -6.17 1.79 36.35
N GLN A 166 -7.15 1.26 37.09
CA GLN A 166 -8.05 0.23 36.58
C GLN A 166 -8.99 0.79 35.50
N GLU A 167 -9.47 2.02 35.67
CA GLU A 167 -10.25 2.74 34.67
C GLU A 167 -9.43 2.99 33.40
N GLN A 168 -8.19 3.48 33.53
CA GLN A 168 -7.28 3.66 32.40
C GLN A 168 -6.99 2.35 31.65
N GLN A 169 -6.79 1.24 32.37
CA GLN A 169 -6.61 -0.07 31.74
C GLN A 169 -7.88 -0.55 31.02
N ARG A 170 -9.07 -0.29 31.56
CA ARG A 170 -10.33 -0.62 30.89
C ARG A 170 -10.49 0.21 29.62
N ALA A 171 -10.28 1.53 29.69
CA ALA A 171 -10.33 2.44 28.56
C ALA A 171 -9.32 2.05 27.46
N SER A 172 -8.08 1.73 27.84
CA SER A 172 -7.07 1.23 26.88
C SER A 172 -7.57 -0.05 26.20
N ARG A 173 -8.02 -1.05 26.96
CA ARG A 173 -8.51 -2.33 26.39
C ARG A 173 -9.71 -2.12 25.47
N GLU A 174 -10.62 -1.23 25.81
CA GLU A 174 -11.78 -0.89 24.99
C GLU A 174 -11.36 -0.20 23.69
N HIS A 175 -10.44 0.77 23.76
CA HIS A 175 -9.85 1.41 22.60
C HIS A 175 -9.16 0.38 21.67
N MET A 176 -8.42 -0.56 22.23
CA MET A 176 -7.81 -1.64 21.45
C MET A 176 -8.86 -2.55 20.81
N ARG A 177 -9.94 -2.86 21.53
CA ARG A 177 -11.00 -3.75 21.03
C ARG A 177 -11.78 -3.08 19.89
N THR A 178 -12.13 -1.81 20.07
CA THR A 178 -12.85 -1.01 19.07
C THR A 178 -11.99 -0.79 17.84
N GLY A 179 -10.73 -0.35 18.00
CA GLY A 179 -9.80 -0.18 16.89
C GLY A 179 -9.57 -1.47 16.09
N ASN A 180 -9.43 -2.62 16.75
CA ASN A 180 -9.29 -3.91 16.07
C ASN A 180 -10.55 -4.32 15.32
N TYR A 181 -11.71 -4.12 15.94
CA TYR A 181 -12.99 -4.42 15.30
C TYR A 181 -13.20 -3.56 14.05
N GLU A 182 -12.92 -2.26 14.15
CA GLU A 182 -13.02 -1.32 13.02
C GLU A 182 -12.02 -1.65 11.91
N SER A 183 -10.76 -1.95 12.24
CA SER A 183 -9.75 -2.38 11.27
C SER A 183 -10.21 -3.65 10.53
N GLN A 184 -10.66 -4.66 11.27
CA GLN A 184 -11.13 -5.91 10.69
C GLN A 184 -12.39 -5.71 9.85
N LYS A 185 -13.29 -4.79 10.26
CA LYS A 185 -14.45 -4.41 9.47
C LYS A 185 -14.03 -3.74 8.15
N ARG A 186 -13.12 -2.75 8.18
CA ARG A 186 -12.63 -2.05 6.97
C ARG A 186 -11.97 -3.01 5.98
N ILE A 187 -11.11 -3.91 6.46
CA ILE A 187 -10.45 -4.91 5.60
C ILE A 187 -11.49 -5.83 4.96
N ASN A 188 -12.44 -6.33 5.75
CA ASN A 188 -13.53 -7.18 5.24
C ASN A 188 -14.43 -6.43 4.23
N GLU A 189 -14.72 -5.16 4.48
CA GLU A 189 -15.49 -4.32 3.55
C GLU A 189 -14.73 -4.07 2.25
N ALA A 190 -13.42 -3.80 2.32
CA ALA A 190 -12.57 -3.63 1.15
C ALA A 190 -12.54 -4.89 0.28
N ILE A 191 -12.38 -6.07 0.89
CA ILE A 191 -12.42 -7.37 0.19
C ILE A 191 -13.80 -7.61 -0.44
N LYS A 192 -14.89 -7.39 0.31
CA LYS A 192 -16.25 -7.55 -0.24
C LYS A 192 -16.56 -6.58 -1.37
N GLN A 193 -16.05 -5.35 -1.28
CA GLN A 193 -16.24 -4.33 -2.31
C GLN A 193 -15.43 -4.65 -3.57
N SER A 194 -14.24 -5.22 -3.44
CA SER A 194 -13.50 -5.74 -4.61
C SER A 194 -14.26 -6.86 -5.30
N ASP A 195 -14.85 -7.80 -4.56
CA ASP A 195 -15.62 -8.89 -5.16
C ASP A 195 -16.84 -8.38 -5.94
N LYS A 196 -17.54 -7.38 -5.39
CA LYS A 196 -18.73 -6.78 -6.02
C LYS A 196 -18.40 -5.93 -7.25
N ALA A 197 -17.19 -5.37 -7.34
CA ALA A 197 -16.74 -4.64 -8.52
C ALA A 197 -16.57 -5.55 -9.74
N SER A 198 -16.34 -6.85 -9.54
CA SER A 198 -16.25 -7.87 -10.60
C SER A 198 -17.60 -8.14 -11.32
N SER A 199 -18.73 -7.81 -10.69
CA SER A 199 -20.07 -8.18 -11.17
C SER A 199 -20.77 -7.10 -12.00
N ARG A 200 -20.13 -5.96 -12.31
CA ARG A 200 -20.75 -4.91 -13.13
C ARG A 200 -20.70 -5.35 -14.59
N GLY A 201 -21.88 -5.46 -15.19
CA GLY A 201 -22.06 -6.05 -16.52
C GLY A 201 -21.34 -5.29 -17.62
N LYS A 202 -20.93 -6.06 -18.63
CA LYS A 202 -20.31 -5.65 -19.88
C LYS A 202 -21.01 -4.41 -20.45
N THR A 203 -20.30 -3.30 -20.56
CA THR A 203 -20.83 -2.13 -21.27
C THR A 203 -20.67 -2.40 -22.78
N PRO A 204 -21.73 -2.39 -23.59
CA PRO A 204 -21.59 -2.64 -25.02
C PRO A 204 -20.74 -1.52 -25.64
N SER A 205 -19.61 -1.90 -26.25
CA SER A 205 -18.70 -0.97 -26.92
C SER A 205 -19.37 -0.45 -28.20
N SER A 206 -20.05 0.69 -28.09
CA SER A 206 -20.58 1.44 -29.23
C SER A 206 -19.48 1.92 -30.20
N ASN A 207 -18.21 1.81 -29.83
CA ASN A 207 -17.06 2.23 -30.64
C ASN A 207 -16.42 1.09 -31.43
N ARG A 208 -16.88 -0.15 -31.25
CA ARG A 208 -16.29 -1.34 -31.87
C ARG A 208 -16.28 -1.30 -33.40
N SER A 209 -17.33 -0.77 -34.00
CA SER A 209 -17.44 -0.62 -35.46
C SER A 209 -16.38 0.32 -36.06
N ARG A 210 -15.70 1.13 -35.23
CA ARG A 210 -14.61 2.02 -35.67
C ARG A 210 -13.26 1.33 -35.79
N PHE A 211 -13.11 0.15 -35.17
CA PHE A 211 -11.85 -0.60 -35.13
C PHE A 211 -11.89 -1.87 -35.97
N GLN A 212 -13.05 -2.21 -36.54
CA GLN A 212 -13.22 -3.33 -37.46
C GLN A 212 -12.92 -2.85 -38.89
N PHE A 213 -11.78 -3.27 -39.44
CA PHE A 213 -11.28 -2.79 -40.75
C PHE A 213 -11.40 -3.85 -41.84
N GLU A 214 -11.31 -5.12 -41.47
CA GLU A 214 -11.58 -6.27 -42.34
C GLU A 214 -12.81 -6.97 -41.77
N ALA A 215 -13.82 -7.25 -42.59
CA ALA A 215 -15.04 -7.95 -42.17
C ALA A 215 -14.79 -9.46 -42.06
N ASP A 216 -13.62 -9.83 -41.55
CA ASP A 216 -13.09 -11.17 -41.52
C ASP A 216 -13.28 -11.73 -40.10
N GLU A 217 -13.65 -13.00 -39.99
CA GLU A 217 -13.94 -13.64 -38.70
C GLU A 217 -12.75 -13.60 -37.72
N GLU A 218 -11.52 -13.60 -38.23
CA GLU A 218 -10.30 -13.50 -37.43
C GLU A 218 -10.15 -12.11 -36.78
N ASP A 219 -10.41 -11.03 -37.53
CA ASP A 219 -10.35 -9.66 -37.02
C ASP A 219 -11.42 -9.43 -35.95
N GLU A 220 -12.64 -9.94 -36.19
CA GLU A 220 -13.73 -9.91 -35.21
C GLU A 220 -13.37 -10.64 -33.92
N ASN A 221 -12.70 -11.78 -34.01
CA ASN A 221 -12.28 -12.55 -32.84
C ASN A 221 -11.19 -11.82 -32.04
N ILE A 222 -10.21 -11.20 -32.71
CA ILE A 222 -9.15 -10.43 -32.03
C ILE A 222 -9.76 -9.23 -31.29
N GLU A 223 -10.62 -8.44 -31.93
CA GLU A 223 -11.30 -7.30 -31.29
C GLU A 223 -12.21 -7.74 -30.14
N ASN A 224 -12.92 -8.86 -30.29
CA ASN A 224 -13.67 -9.48 -29.19
C ASN A 224 -12.79 -9.75 -27.97
N GLN A 225 -11.62 -10.35 -28.19
CA GLN A 225 -10.69 -10.68 -27.11
C GLN A 225 -10.08 -9.42 -26.49
N LEU A 226 -9.74 -8.42 -27.30
CA LEU A 226 -9.23 -7.12 -26.84
C LEU A 226 -10.25 -6.40 -25.96
N ASP A 227 -11.50 -6.28 -26.41
CA ASP A 227 -12.59 -5.70 -25.62
C ASP A 227 -12.78 -6.44 -24.29
N ASN A 228 -12.79 -7.78 -24.33
CA ASN A 228 -12.92 -8.61 -23.12
C ASN A 228 -11.75 -8.38 -22.15
N ASN A 229 -10.53 -8.37 -22.67
CA ASN A 229 -9.34 -8.16 -21.85
C ASN A 229 -9.35 -6.75 -21.24
N LEU A 230 -9.71 -5.72 -22.01
CA LEU A 230 -9.81 -4.33 -21.51
C LEU A 230 -10.86 -4.19 -20.41
N ASP A 231 -12.01 -4.86 -20.54
CA ASP A 231 -13.04 -4.89 -19.50
C ASP A 231 -12.53 -5.59 -18.23
N MET A 232 -11.86 -6.75 -18.39
CA MET A 232 -11.23 -7.46 -17.26
C MET A 232 -10.13 -6.62 -16.59
N LEU A 233 -9.31 -5.91 -17.36
CA LEU A 233 -8.28 -4.99 -16.87
C LEU A 233 -8.91 -3.84 -16.07
N SER A 234 -9.97 -3.21 -16.61
CA SER A 234 -10.70 -2.14 -15.93
C SER A 234 -11.26 -2.59 -14.58
N HIS A 235 -11.88 -3.78 -14.54
CA HIS A 235 -12.37 -4.37 -13.30
C HIS A 235 -11.25 -4.69 -12.31
N GLY A 236 -10.16 -5.30 -12.77
CA GLY A 236 -9.01 -5.62 -11.94
C GLY A 236 -8.33 -4.38 -11.36
N LEU A 237 -8.10 -3.34 -12.18
CA LEU A 237 -7.58 -2.05 -11.71
C LEU A 237 -8.50 -1.40 -10.67
N THR A 238 -9.82 -1.51 -10.85
CA THR A 238 -10.79 -1.01 -9.88
C THR A 238 -10.66 -1.76 -8.54
N ARG A 239 -10.55 -3.09 -8.56
CA ARG A 239 -10.34 -3.89 -7.34
C ARG A 239 -9.03 -3.52 -6.66
N LEU A 240 -7.95 -3.42 -7.44
CA LEU A 240 -6.62 -3.07 -6.96
C LEU A 240 -6.58 -1.67 -6.35
N ASN A 241 -7.30 -0.70 -6.91
CA ASN A 241 -7.47 0.64 -6.33
C ASN A 241 -8.14 0.60 -4.95
N HIS A 242 -9.21 -0.19 -4.80
CA HIS A 242 -9.89 -0.36 -3.51
C HIS A 242 -8.97 -1.00 -2.48
N MET A 243 -8.27 -2.07 -2.85
CA MET A 243 -7.29 -2.74 -1.98
C MET A 243 -6.15 -1.79 -1.57
N ALA A 244 -5.63 -1.00 -2.50
CA ALA A 244 -4.57 -0.03 -2.24
C ALA A 244 -5.02 1.08 -1.27
N LYS A 245 -6.24 1.60 -1.44
CA LYS A 245 -6.82 2.59 -0.50
C LYS A 245 -6.98 2.01 0.89
N ALA A 246 -7.56 0.81 1.00
CA ALA A 246 -7.75 0.14 2.28
C ALA A 246 -6.42 -0.16 2.98
N ALA A 247 -5.42 -0.64 2.22
CA ALA A 247 -4.07 -0.85 2.74
C ALA A 247 -3.44 0.46 3.23
N GLY A 248 -3.57 1.54 2.45
CA GLY A 248 -3.06 2.87 2.83
C GLY A 248 -3.69 3.41 4.11
N ASP A 249 -5.01 3.25 4.27
CA ASP A 249 -5.72 3.68 5.48
C ASP A 249 -5.33 2.85 6.70
N GLU A 250 -5.16 1.53 6.53
CA GLU A 250 -4.71 0.65 7.61
C GLU A 250 -3.28 0.97 8.06
N VAL A 251 -2.36 1.21 7.11
CA VAL A 251 -0.98 1.63 7.43
C VAL A 251 -0.97 2.94 8.22
N ARG A 252 -1.77 3.94 7.85
CA ARG A 252 -1.89 5.20 8.61
C ARG A 252 -2.36 4.96 10.04
N LYS A 253 -3.38 4.11 10.22
CA LYS A 253 -3.91 3.77 11.55
C LYS A 253 -2.89 3.02 12.40
N GLN A 254 -2.13 2.11 11.79
CA GLN A 254 -1.04 1.42 12.49
C GLN A 254 0.08 2.38 12.87
N ASN A 255 0.40 3.37 12.04
CA ASN A 255 1.38 4.41 12.40
C ASN A 255 0.92 5.22 13.62
N GLU A 256 -0.36 5.62 13.70
CA GLU A 256 -0.90 6.27 14.91
C GLU A 256 -0.74 5.40 16.17
N VAL A 257 -0.86 4.08 16.03
CA VAL A 257 -0.65 3.13 17.14
C VAL A 257 0.83 3.05 17.51
N LEU A 258 1.72 2.98 16.51
CA LEU A 258 3.17 2.95 16.71
C LEU A 258 3.66 4.22 17.41
N ASP A 259 3.12 5.39 17.06
CA ASP A 259 3.44 6.66 17.73
C ASP A 259 3.06 6.61 19.22
N ARG A 260 1.86 6.11 19.56
CA ARG A 260 1.46 5.91 20.97
C ARG A 260 2.35 4.91 21.70
N ILE A 261 2.74 3.82 21.03
CA ILE A 261 3.67 2.83 21.61
C ILE A 261 5.03 3.50 21.86
N SER A 262 5.51 4.32 20.94
CA SER A 262 6.75 5.08 21.07
C SER A 262 6.70 5.98 22.31
N ASP A 263 5.65 6.78 22.46
CA ASP A 263 5.44 7.66 23.61
C ASP A 263 5.38 6.88 24.93
N LYS A 264 4.62 5.77 24.96
CA LYS A 264 4.56 4.88 26.12
C LYS A 264 5.92 4.28 26.46
N THR A 265 6.72 3.93 25.45
CA THR A 265 8.07 3.37 25.61
C THR A 265 9.01 4.40 26.21
N VAL A 266 9.04 5.63 25.71
CA VAL A 266 9.85 6.72 26.27
C VAL A 266 9.41 7.01 27.72
N GLY A 267 8.10 7.07 27.98
CA GLY A 267 7.57 7.24 29.33
C GLY A 267 7.96 6.11 30.28
N LEU A 268 7.93 4.86 29.81
CA LEU A 268 8.35 3.69 30.56
C LEU A 268 9.85 3.73 30.88
N ASP A 269 10.70 4.02 29.89
CA ASP A 269 12.15 4.10 30.05
C ASP A 269 12.55 5.16 31.09
N ASN A 270 11.96 6.35 30.99
CA ASN A 270 12.17 7.43 31.97
C ASN A 270 11.77 6.99 33.39
N ARG A 271 10.65 6.28 33.56
CA ARG A 271 10.21 5.76 34.87
C ARG A 271 11.15 4.69 35.40
N ILE A 272 11.58 3.75 34.56
CA ILE A 272 12.51 2.68 34.95
C ILE A 272 13.83 3.31 35.38
N THR A 273 14.40 4.21 34.59
CA THR A 273 15.65 4.91 34.89
C THR A 273 15.54 5.71 36.18
N GLY A 274 14.46 6.47 36.38
CA GLY A 274 14.21 7.23 37.61
C GLY A 274 14.05 6.33 38.84
N THR A 275 13.36 5.20 38.70
CA THR A 275 13.18 4.22 39.79
C THR A 275 14.50 3.57 40.16
N THR A 276 15.27 3.11 39.17
CA THR A 276 16.61 2.53 39.37
C THR A 276 17.54 3.53 40.07
N HIS A 277 17.56 4.78 39.64
CA HIS A 277 18.36 5.81 40.30
C HIS A 277 17.90 6.10 41.74
N THR A 278 16.59 6.05 42.00
CA THR A 278 16.05 6.20 43.37
C THR A 278 16.48 5.03 44.25
N LEU A 279 16.40 3.80 43.74
CA LEU A 279 16.84 2.59 44.46
C LEU A 279 18.35 2.61 44.76
N LYS A 280 19.18 3.14 43.85
CA LYS A 280 20.63 3.30 44.10
C LYS A 280 20.96 4.28 45.24
N LYS A 281 20.02 5.15 45.63
CA LYS A 281 20.19 6.16 46.68
C LYS A 281 19.62 5.74 48.03
N ILE A 282 19.01 4.56 48.11
CA ILE A 282 18.49 3.94 49.33
C ILE A 282 19.53 2.90 49.78
#